data_AF-A0A2A5S6E6-F1
#
_entry.id   AF-A0A2A5S6E6-F1
#
_cell.length_a   1.000
_cell.length_b   1.000
_cell.length_c   1.000
_cell.angle_alpha   90.00
_cell.angle_beta   90.00
_cell.angle_gamma   90.00
#
_symmetry.space_group_name_H-M   'P 1'
#
loop_
_entity.id
_entity.type
_entity.pdbx_description
1 polymer ?
#
loop_
_entity_poly.entity_id
_entity_poly.type
_entity_poly.pdbx_seq_one_letter_code
_entity_poly.pdbx_strand_id
1 'polypeptide(L)'
;MGFNIGNEEGGLHYAIVLDNNNALGHSLITIVPLTSVKPKTDLKNLYDNQLFIGDELYWSLINKATVMLNKLESFMNQEGISASNHLKIKKELDYTKRVINEINKMKKGSIVLMGQITTISKMRIYDPKNKFDVLNGVRVSNDILDKIDNKLHDFYLKKIKIVDK
;
A
#
# COMPACT_ATOMS: atom_id res chain seq x y z
N MET A 1 -5.36 -4.00 -11.49
CA MET A 1 -6.54 -3.32 -12.08
C MET A 1 -7.02 -3.97 -13.37
N GLY A 2 -6.16 -4.55 -14.20
CA GLY A 2 -6.55 -5.33 -15.39
C GLY A 2 -6.24 -4.60 -16.69
N PHE A 3 -6.79 -5.06 -17.80
CA PHE A 3 -6.71 -4.34 -19.08
C PHE A 3 -7.89 -3.38 -19.18
N ASN A 4 -7.60 -2.10 -18.99
CA ASN A 4 -8.57 -1.03 -19.00
C ASN A 4 -8.51 -0.25 -20.33
N ILE A 5 -9.50 0.58 -20.62
CA ILE A 5 -9.65 1.22 -21.93
C ILE A 5 -9.14 2.67 -21.90
N GLY A 6 -8.50 3.12 -22.97
CA GLY A 6 -8.06 4.51 -23.11
C GLY A 6 -7.04 4.92 -22.05
N ASN A 7 -7.37 5.97 -21.29
CA ASN A 7 -6.51 6.57 -20.26
C ASN A 7 -6.81 6.06 -18.84
N GLU A 8 -7.58 4.98 -18.71
CA GLU A 8 -7.82 4.32 -17.42
C GLU A 8 -6.54 3.62 -16.94
N GLU A 9 -6.25 3.72 -15.65
CA GLU A 9 -5.08 3.05 -15.07
C GLU A 9 -5.26 1.54 -15.06
N GLY A 10 -4.52 0.85 -15.93
CA GLY A 10 -4.53 -0.61 -16.07
C GLY A 10 -3.42 -1.31 -15.28
N GLY A 11 -3.18 -2.59 -15.55
CA GLY A 11 -1.99 -3.32 -15.08
C GLY A 11 -1.97 -3.73 -13.61
N LEU A 12 -0.80 -4.19 -13.16
CA LEU A 12 -0.49 -4.50 -11.76
C LEU A 12 0.10 -3.26 -11.08
N HIS A 13 -0.65 -2.69 -10.14
CA HIS A 13 -0.29 -1.46 -9.44
C HIS A 13 -0.60 -1.62 -7.95
N TYR A 14 0.14 -0.88 -7.12
CA TYR A 14 -0.24 -0.66 -5.74
C TYR A 14 -1.49 0.22 -5.68
N ALA A 15 -2.29 0.02 -4.65
CA ALA A 15 -3.49 0.80 -4.42
C ALA A 15 -3.80 0.89 -2.92
N ILE A 16 -4.54 1.93 -2.53
CA ILE A 16 -5.08 2.10 -1.19
C ILE A 16 -6.54 1.68 -1.21
N VAL A 17 -6.96 0.89 -0.23
CA VAL A 17 -8.37 0.53 -0.03
C VAL A 17 -9.10 1.72 0.57
N LEU A 18 -10.23 2.11 -0.05
CA LEU A 18 -11.06 3.23 0.40
C LEU A 18 -12.26 2.79 1.24
N ASP A 19 -12.69 1.53 1.13
CA ASP A 19 -13.85 1.06 1.89
C ASP A 19 -13.59 1.14 3.40
N ASN A 20 -14.41 1.90 4.12
CA ASN A 20 -14.32 2.00 5.59
C ASN A 20 -14.69 0.67 6.27
N ASN A 21 -15.73 -0.01 5.76
CA ASN A 21 -16.19 -1.27 6.31
C ASN A 21 -16.52 -2.27 5.18
N ASN A 22 -15.60 -3.19 4.92
CA ASN A 22 -15.75 -4.22 3.89
C ASN A 22 -15.72 -5.61 4.53
N ALA A 23 -16.87 -6.28 4.61
CA ALA A 23 -16.95 -7.59 5.23
C ALA A 23 -16.18 -8.65 4.41
N LEU A 24 -15.65 -9.67 5.07
CA LEU A 24 -14.82 -10.70 4.44
C LEU A 24 -15.53 -11.39 3.25
N GLY A 25 -16.84 -11.58 3.35
CA GLY A 25 -17.67 -12.22 2.31
C GLY A 25 -17.96 -11.36 1.08
N HIS A 26 -17.71 -10.04 1.11
CA HIS A 26 -17.90 -9.21 -0.08
C HIS A 26 -16.87 -9.57 -1.15
N SER A 27 -17.31 -9.72 -2.40
CA SER A 27 -16.44 -10.04 -3.52
C SER A 27 -15.78 -8.81 -4.16
N LEU A 28 -16.25 -7.61 -3.83
CA LEU A 28 -15.81 -6.34 -4.39
C LEU A 28 -15.13 -5.46 -3.33
N ILE A 29 -14.29 -4.53 -3.79
CA ILE A 29 -13.60 -3.55 -2.95
C ILE A 29 -13.33 -2.27 -3.73
N THR A 30 -13.53 -1.12 -3.11
CA THR A 30 -13.18 0.18 -3.72
C THR A 30 -11.73 0.53 -3.39
N ILE A 31 -10.96 0.88 -4.41
CA ILE A 31 -9.56 1.25 -4.28
C ILE A 31 -9.25 2.57 -4.99
N VAL A 32 -8.19 3.24 -4.54
CA VAL A 32 -7.54 4.32 -5.26
C VAL A 32 -6.11 3.90 -5.67
N PRO A 33 -5.76 3.97 -6.96
CA PRO A 33 -4.46 3.52 -7.42
C PRO A 33 -3.30 4.43 -7.00
N LEU A 34 -2.11 3.84 -6.91
CA LEU A 34 -0.87 4.55 -6.70
C LEU A 34 0.02 4.49 -7.94
N THR A 35 0.79 5.54 -8.13
CA THR A 35 1.91 5.58 -9.07
C THR A 35 3.17 6.07 -8.38
N SER A 36 4.32 5.60 -8.81
CA SER A 36 5.61 6.06 -8.29
C SER A 36 5.96 7.43 -8.84
N VAL A 37 6.64 8.23 -8.02
CA VAL A 37 7.27 9.48 -8.50
C VAL A 37 8.37 9.12 -9.51
N LYS A 38 8.27 9.67 -10.72
CA LYS A 38 9.29 9.50 -11.77
C LYS A 38 10.32 10.63 -11.64
N PRO A 39 11.58 10.44 -12.09
CA PRO A 39 12.62 11.48 -11.97
C PRO A 39 12.26 12.84 -12.58
N LYS A 40 11.36 12.86 -13.58
CA LYS A 40 10.90 14.06 -14.28
C LYS A 40 9.57 14.62 -13.74
N THR A 41 9.01 14.03 -12.70
CA THR A 41 7.72 14.46 -12.15
C THR A 41 7.91 15.77 -11.37
N ASP A 42 7.19 16.81 -11.77
CA ASP A 42 7.13 18.05 -11.02
C ASP A 42 6.10 17.94 -9.89
N LEU A 43 6.59 17.76 -8.67
CA LEU A 43 5.75 17.62 -7.47
C LEU A 43 5.04 18.93 -7.08
N LYS A 44 5.50 20.08 -7.57
CA LYS A 44 4.85 21.38 -7.28
C LYS A 44 3.62 21.61 -8.17
N ASN A 45 3.62 21.01 -9.37
CA ASN A 45 2.60 21.19 -10.40
C ASN A 45 1.99 19.84 -10.79
N LEU A 46 1.49 19.10 -9.80
CA LEU A 46 0.73 17.87 -10.06
C LEU A 46 -0.66 18.21 -10.61
N TYR A 47 -1.21 17.30 -11.40
CA TYR A 47 -2.60 17.42 -11.84
C TYR A 47 -3.54 17.47 -10.63
N ASP A 48 -4.64 18.21 -10.75
CA ASP A 48 -5.60 18.37 -9.66
C ASP A 48 -6.07 17.03 -9.11
N ASN A 49 -6.25 16.02 -9.98
CA ASN A 49 -6.65 14.65 -9.63
C ASN A 49 -5.53 13.75 -9.09
N GLN A 50 -4.40 14.33 -8.68
CA GLN A 50 -3.27 13.63 -8.08
C GLN A 50 -2.97 14.16 -6.68
N LEU A 51 -2.50 13.28 -5.80
CA LEU A 51 -2.10 13.65 -4.44
C LEU A 51 -0.77 12.98 -4.10
N PHE A 52 0.28 13.78 -3.91
CA PHE A 52 1.55 13.27 -3.43
C PHE A 52 1.47 12.93 -1.93
N ILE A 53 1.84 11.69 -1.59
CA ILE A 53 1.78 11.18 -0.21
C ILE A 53 3.17 10.85 0.38
N GLY A 54 4.23 11.28 -0.29
CA GLY A 54 5.59 11.07 0.20
C GLY A 54 6.06 9.62 0.11
N ASP A 55 6.99 9.27 0.99
CA ASP A 55 7.69 7.99 1.01
C ASP A 55 7.13 7.03 2.07
N GLU A 56 6.01 7.37 2.70
CA GLU A 56 5.55 6.67 3.91
C GLU A 56 5.33 5.18 3.68
N LEU A 57 4.71 4.82 2.56
CA LEU A 57 4.50 3.42 2.19
C LEU A 57 5.82 2.65 2.05
N TYR A 58 6.83 3.29 1.46
CA TYR A 58 8.18 2.72 1.30
C TYR A 58 8.83 2.51 2.68
N TRP A 59 8.78 3.52 3.55
CA TRP A 59 9.32 3.42 4.91
C TRP A 59 8.58 2.41 5.79
N SER A 60 7.27 2.28 5.63
CA SER A 60 6.46 1.27 6.33
C SER A 60 6.95 -0.15 6.03
N LEU A 61 7.28 -0.44 4.76
CA LEU A 61 7.83 -1.73 4.37
C LEU A 61 9.28 -1.92 4.83
N ILE A 62 10.11 -0.88 4.77
CA ILE A 62 11.48 -0.92 5.32
C ILE A 62 11.43 -1.27 6.82
N ASN A 63 10.59 -0.57 7.59
CA ASN A 63 10.41 -0.83 9.02
C ASN A 63 9.95 -2.27 9.27
N LYS A 64 9.00 -2.77 8.45
CA LYS A 64 8.55 -4.17 8.51
C LYS A 64 9.70 -5.14 8.28
N ALA A 65 10.57 -4.89 7.30
CA ALA A 65 11.75 -5.71 7.04
C ALA A 65 12.78 -5.63 8.18
N THR A 66 13.04 -4.45 8.74
CA THR A 66 13.96 -4.25 9.87
C THR A 66 13.50 -5.04 11.10
N VAL A 67 12.21 -5.00 11.44
CA VAL A 67 11.65 -5.79 12.56
C VAL A 67 11.88 -7.28 12.33
N MET A 68 11.76 -7.77 11.10
CA MET A 68 12.00 -9.17 10.76
C MET A 68 13.47 -9.56 10.84
N LEU A 69 14.37 -8.70 10.36
CA LEU A 69 15.82 -8.92 10.46
C LEU A 69 16.28 -8.98 11.93
N ASN A 70 15.83 -8.05 12.77
CA ASN A 70 16.15 -8.08 14.21
C ASN A 70 15.65 -9.36 14.89
N LYS A 71 14.48 -9.87 14.46
CA LYS A 71 13.94 -11.16 14.94
C LYS A 71 14.82 -12.33 14.51
N LEU A 72 15.33 -12.32 13.27
CA LEU A 72 16.25 -13.33 12.76
C LEU A 72 17.60 -13.30 13.50
N GLU A 73 18.17 -12.11 13.73
CA GLU A 73 19.40 -11.95 14.51
C GLU A 73 19.25 -12.51 15.93
N SER A 74 18.10 -12.24 16.57
CA SER A 74 17.78 -12.78 17.89
C SER A 74 17.75 -14.32 17.91
N PHE A 75 17.32 -14.96 16.83
CA PHE A 75 17.35 -16.43 16.72
C PHE A 75 18.76 -16.99 16.49
N MET A 76 19.65 -16.24 15.84
CA MET A 76 21.04 -16.66 15.62
C MET A 76 21.87 -16.59 16.91
N ASN A 77 21.55 -15.67 17.81
CA ASN A 77 22.25 -15.47 19.08
C ASN A 77 21.85 -16.47 20.18
N GLN A 78 20.77 -17.24 20.00
CA GLN A 78 20.40 -18.30 20.94
C GLN A 78 21.14 -19.60 20.59
N GLU A 79 22.14 -19.96 21.40
CA GLU A 79 22.88 -21.22 21.24
C GLU A 79 21.95 -22.44 21.44
N GLY A 80 21.93 -23.34 20.44
CA GLY A 80 21.13 -24.56 20.46
C GLY A 80 20.22 -24.74 19.24
N ILE A 81 20.81 -25.06 18.09
CA ILE A 81 20.06 -25.30 16.85
C ILE A 81 19.45 -26.70 16.89
N SER A 82 18.28 -26.85 17.52
CA SER A 82 17.41 -28.00 17.28
C SER A 82 16.86 -27.95 15.84
N ALA A 83 16.66 -29.10 15.19
CA ALA A 83 16.15 -29.20 13.82
C ALA A 83 14.81 -28.43 13.61
N SER A 84 14.00 -28.31 14.65
CA SER A 84 12.75 -27.53 14.67
C SER A 84 12.98 -26.02 14.58
N ASN A 85 14.07 -25.50 15.16
CA ASN A 85 14.45 -24.09 15.09
C ASN A 85 14.97 -23.74 13.70
N HIS A 86 15.73 -24.63 13.06
CA HIS A 86 16.23 -24.42 11.70
C HIS A 86 15.09 -24.23 10.68
N LEU A 87 14.01 -25.00 10.78
CA LEU A 87 12.86 -24.86 9.89
C LEU A 87 12.13 -23.51 10.08
N LYS A 88 11.99 -23.04 11.33
CA LYS A 88 11.37 -21.74 11.63
C LYS A 88 12.22 -20.59 11.10
N ILE A 89 13.53 -20.63 11.34
CA ILE A 89 14.48 -19.63 10.83
C ILE A 89 14.43 -19.59 9.30
N LYS A 90 14.44 -20.75 8.63
CA LYS A 90 14.34 -20.83 7.17
C LYS A 90 13.07 -20.18 6.62
N LYS A 91 11.92 -20.42 7.27
CA LYS A 91 10.63 -19.80 6.87
C LYS A 91 10.66 -18.28 7.02
N GLU A 92 11.18 -17.78 8.14
CA GLU A 92 11.27 -16.32 8.35
C GLU A 92 12.28 -15.65 7.43
N LEU A 93 13.38 -16.33 7.12
CA LEU A 93 14.37 -15.84 6.18
C LEU A 93 13.78 -15.76 4.76
N ASP A 94 13.00 -16.77 4.35
CA ASP A 94 12.30 -16.75 3.06
C ASP A 94 11.26 -15.63 2.99
N TYR A 95 10.47 -15.44 4.05
CA TYR A 95 9.52 -14.33 4.12
C TYR A 95 10.22 -12.96 4.07
N THR A 96 11.30 -12.78 4.84
CA THR A 96 12.10 -11.53 4.85
C THR A 96 12.67 -11.24 3.46
N LYS A 97 13.14 -12.25 2.73
CA LYS A 97 13.58 -12.12 1.34
C LYS A 97 12.46 -11.64 0.43
N ARG A 98 11.23 -12.15 0.57
CA ARG A 98 10.07 -11.67 -0.19
C ARG A 98 9.80 -10.19 0.08
N VAL A 99 9.86 -9.77 1.34
CA VAL A 99 9.66 -8.35 1.72
C VAL A 99 10.74 -7.46 1.10
N ILE A 100 12.02 -7.84 1.21
CA ILE A 100 13.14 -7.09 0.60
C ILE A 100 12.99 -7.02 -0.92
N ASN A 101 12.62 -8.11 -1.56
CA ASN A 101 12.39 -8.12 -3.01
C ASN A 101 11.25 -7.16 -3.41
N GLU A 102 10.19 -7.05 -2.60
CA GLU A 102 9.11 -6.11 -2.87
C GLU A 102 9.56 -4.65 -2.68
N ILE A 103 10.32 -4.36 -1.63
CA ILE A 103 10.95 -3.04 -1.41
C ILE A 103 11.81 -2.64 -2.61
N ASN A 104 12.59 -3.57 -3.19
CA ASN A 104 13.43 -3.29 -4.35
C ASN A 104 12.65 -2.96 -5.62
N LYS A 105 11.40 -3.43 -5.74
CA LYS A 105 10.51 -3.05 -6.85
C LYS A 105 9.91 -1.65 -6.67
N MET A 106 9.84 -1.16 -5.43
CA MET A 106 9.26 0.14 -5.12
C MET A 106 10.28 1.26 -5.32
N LYS A 107 9.79 2.37 -5.86
CA LYS A 107 10.53 3.63 -5.86
C LYS A 107 10.12 4.46 -4.66
N LYS A 108 11.01 5.36 -4.23
CA LYS A 108 10.65 6.42 -3.30
C LYS A 108 9.63 7.34 -3.96
N GLY A 109 8.73 7.86 -3.14
CA GLY A 109 7.65 8.76 -3.53
C GLY A 109 6.47 8.01 -4.13
N SER A 110 5.31 8.17 -3.51
CA SER A 110 4.04 7.68 -4.02
C SER A 110 3.08 8.83 -4.30
N ILE A 111 2.37 8.74 -5.42
CA ILE A 111 1.30 9.65 -5.82
C ILE A 111 0.02 8.83 -5.91
N VAL A 112 -1.03 9.29 -5.22
CA VAL A 112 -2.38 8.74 -5.29
C VAL A 112 -3.09 9.33 -6.50
N LEU A 113 -3.69 8.48 -7.32
CA LEU A 113 -4.43 8.86 -8.52
C LEU A 113 -5.92 8.99 -8.20
N MET A 114 -6.28 10.11 -7.56
CA MET A 114 -7.64 10.39 -7.07
C MET A 114 -8.71 10.34 -8.15
N GLY A 115 -8.36 10.69 -9.41
CA GLY A 115 -9.30 10.61 -10.53
C GLY A 115 -9.51 9.19 -11.09
N GLN A 116 -8.81 8.19 -10.56
CA GLN A 116 -8.77 6.82 -11.08
C GLN A 116 -9.33 5.82 -10.05
N ILE A 117 -10.18 6.28 -9.14
CA ILE A 117 -10.86 5.44 -8.16
C ILE A 117 -11.71 4.42 -8.89
N THR A 118 -11.59 3.16 -8.47
CA THR A 118 -12.32 2.07 -9.12
C THR A 118 -12.71 1.00 -8.11
N THR A 119 -13.87 0.38 -8.34
CA THR A 119 -14.28 -0.82 -7.62
C THR A 119 -13.79 -2.03 -8.39
N ILE A 120 -13.01 -2.88 -7.73
CA ILE A 120 -12.48 -4.10 -8.32
C ILE A 120 -13.01 -5.33 -7.59
N SER A 121 -13.03 -6.47 -8.28
CA SER A 121 -13.17 -7.77 -7.61
C SER A 121 -11.95 -8.04 -6.74
N LYS A 122 -12.15 -8.56 -5.53
CA LYS A 122 -11.08 -9.03 -4.63
C LYS A 122 -10.21 -10.10 -5.27
N MET A 123 -10.72 -10.82 -6.28
CA MET A 123 -9.91 -11.74 -7.10
C MET A 123 -8.76 -11.05 -7.84
N ARG A 124 -8.85 -9.73 -8.06
CA ARG A 124 -7.79 -8.92 -8.68
C ARG A 124 -6.70 -8.49 -7.69
N ILE A 125 -6.87 -8.73 -6.38
CA ILE A 125 -5.84 -8.47 -5.38
C ILE A 125 -4.75 -9.52 -5.53
N TYR A 126 -3.54 -9.06 -5.84
CA TYR A 126 -2.38 -9.93 -6.01
C TYR A 126 -1.65 -10.20 -4.69
N ASP A 127 -1.41 -9.14 -3.92
CA ASP A 127 -0.84 -9.15 -2.57
C ASP A 127 -1.56 -8.04 -1.78
N PRO A 128 -2.14 -8.31 -0.59
CA PRO A 128 -2.17 -9.60 0.10
C PRO A 128 -3.36 -10.48 -0.30
N LYS A 129 -3.14 -11.79 -0.48
CA LYS A 129 -4.20 -12.81 -0.56
C LYS A 129 -4.40 -13.50 0.78
N ASN A 130 -3.32 -13.63 1.56
CA ASN A 130 -3.29 -14.30 2.85
C ASN A 130 -2.53 -13.45 3.89
N LYS A 131 -2.63 -13.85 5.16
CA LYS A 131 -1.94 -13.17 6.27
C LYS A 131 -0.41 -13.19 6.17
N PHE A 132 0.15 -14.10 5.38
CA PHE A 132 1.58 -14.30 5.18
C PHE A 132 2.13 -13.57 3.94
N ASP A 133 1.34 -12.70 3.31
CA ASP A 133 1.80 -11.91 2.18
C ASP A 133 2.48 -10.62 2.63
N VAL A 134 3.21 -9.98 1.71
CA VAL A 134 4.15 -8.92 2.04
C VAL A 134 3.41 -7.64 2.43
N LEU A 135 2.33 -7.31 1.73
CA LEU A 135 1.55 -6.10 1.97
C LEU A 135 0.49 -6.29 3.06
N ASN A 136 0.37 -7.50 3.64
CA ASN A 136 -0.56 -7.72 4.74
C ASN A 136 -0.21 -6.83 5.95
N GLY A 137 -1.20 -6.10 6.44
CA GLY A 137 -1.06 -5.16 7.56
C GLY A 137 -0.33 -3.85 7.21
N VAL A 138 0.04 -3.63 5.95
CA VAL A 138 0.61 -2.35 5.52
C VAL A 138 -0.52 -1.36 5.32
N ARG A 139 -0.48 -0.25 6.06
CA ARG A 139 -1.46 0.83 6.01
C ARG A 139 -0.73 2.16 6.06
N VAL A 140 -1.25 3.14 5.33
CA VAL A 140 -0.83 4.54 5.41
C VAL A 140 -1.38 5.21 6.69
N SER A 141 -0.74 6.28 7.12
CA SER A 141 -1.10 7.08 8.28
C SER A 141 -2.49 7.70 8.13
N ASN A 142 -3.10 8.01 9.29
CA ASN A 142 -4.38 8.72 9.31
C ASN A 142 -4.26 10.10 8.63
N ASP A 143 -3.12 10.80 8.79
CA ASP A 143 -2.88 12.08 8.11
C ASP A 143 -2.95 11.97 6.57
N ILE A 144 -2.47 10.86 6.00
CA ILE A 144 -2.61 10.60 4.55
C ILE A 144 -4.07 10.30 4.20
N LEU A 145 -4.76 9.50 5.01
CA LEU A 145 -6.16 9.17 4.78
C LEU A 145 -7.05 10.41 4.85
N ASP A 146 -6.82 11.30 5.82
CA ASP A 146 -7.53 12.57 5.94
C ASP A 146 -7.28 13.46 4.71
N LYS A 147 -6.07 13.47 4.15
CA LYS A 147 -5.78 14.18 2.89
C LYS A 147 -6.54 13.59 1.71
N ILE A 148 -6.64 12.25 1.65
CA ILE A 148 -7.43 11.55 0.62
C ILE A 148 -8.91 11.92 0.78
N ASP A 149 -9.46 11.87 1.99
CA ASP A 149 -10.86 12.18 2.30
C ASP A 149 -11.23 13.62 1.95
N ASN A 150 -10.38 14.60 2.33
CA ASN A 150 -10.56 16.00 1.95
C ASN A 150 -10.61 16.16 0.42
N LYS A 151 -9.75 15.45 -0.29
CA LYS A 151 -9.70 15.52 -1.76
C LYS A 151 -10.89 14.81 -2.43
N LEU A 152 -11.37 13.70 -1.86
CA LEU A 152 -12.62 13.06 -2.27
C LEU A 152 -13.82 13.99 -2.08
N HIS A 153 -13.86 14.68 -0.93
CA HIS A 153 -14.89 15.65 -0.65
C HIS A 153 -14.88 16.78 -1.69
N ASP A 154 -13.70 17.34 -2.00
CA ASP A 154 -13.58 18.40 -3.02
C ASP A 154 -14.02 17.96 -4.42
N PHE A 155 -13.87 16.67 -4.76
CA PHE A 155 -14.23 16.14 -6.09
C PHE A 155 -15.68 15.74 -6.25
N TYR A 156 -16.26 15.13 -5.22
CA TYR A 156 -17.56 14.46 -5.35
C TYR A 156 -18.64 15.09 -4.48
N LEU A 157 -18.29 15.91 -3.49
CA LEU A 157 -19.22 16.47 -2.53
C LEU A 157 -19.31 17.99 -2.66
N LYS A 158 -20.46 18.53 -2.26
CA LYS A 158 -20.69 19.98 -2.27
C LYS A 158 -19.93 20.61 -1.11
N LYS A 159 -19.26 21.74 -1.35
CA LYS A 159 -18.70 22.55 -0.26
C LYS A 159 -19.83 23.06 0.62
N ILE A 160 -19.86 22.61 1.87
CA ILE A 160 -20.82 23.09 2.86
C ILE A 160 -20.40 24.53 3.19
N LYS A 161 -21.18 25.50 2.72
CA LYS A 161 -21.08 26.88 3.24
C LYS A 161 -21.69 26.83 4.64
N ILE A 162 -20.85 26.87 5.67
CA ILE A 162 -21.33 27.16 7.01
C ILE A 162 -21.85 28.59 6.94
N VAL A 163 -23.17 28.73 6.94
CA VAL A 163 -23.80 30.03 7.12
C VAL A 163 -23.72 30.29 8.60
N ASP A 164 -22.77 31.15 9.01
CA ASP A 164 -22.71 31.64 10.38
C ASP A 164 -24.09 32.19 10.75
N LYS A 165 -24.67 31.63 11.81
CA LYS A 165 -25.97 32.00 12.35
C LYS A 165 -25.80 33.04 13.45
#